data_AF-A0A6S6U8Y3-F1
#
_entry.id   AF-A0A6S6U8Y3-F1
#
_cell.length_a   1.000
_cell.length_b   1.000
_cell.length_c   1.000
_cell.angle_alpha   90.00
_cell.angle_beta   90.00
_cell.angle_gamma   90.00
#
_symmetry.space_group_name_H-M   'P 1'
#
loop_
_entity.id
_entity.type
_entity.pdbx_description
1 polymer ?
#
loop_
_entity_poly.entity_id
_entity_poly.type
_entity_poly.pdbx_seq_one_letter_code
_entity_poly.pdbx_strand_id
1 'polypeptide(L)'
;MQDIFLSYSTQDRDRLTPLVDALEAQGWTVFWDHRSIKVSEDWHDVVGAAIQQCPCVIVVWSEASVTSRWVKEEALIARDRGVLYPVRIDLVAPPFGFTTIQAADFMGWEGEATHQGVVDLKEQLAVRLNLCPVVKPALEVVQQPKPQQETRTVSQPQNIADLTAERPKPFTLGSGLKVASLFAILSAIGWVGYQFITANGSTISDLDRKVDQQAVTKFVPERKPLSFEPKMVEIKAGEFRMGCDPERDGKCNDSELPLHKVTVLSFRMSETEVTVGQYLACVDAGACPEPEWREKGSDYHIETGKNDLYKKMGDALTGIDYPIVGVSWNNANTYVAWLREQTGEQYRLPTESEWEYAARAGKEATYSWGDFIGKNNANC
;
A
#
# COMPACT_ATOMS: atom_id res chain seq x y z
N MET A 1 -9.06 -7.63 -3.91
CA MET A 1 -7.58 -7.50 -3.86
C MET A 1 -7.04 -8.33 -5.00
N GLN A 2 -6.07 -7.80 -5.74
CA GLN A 2 -5.54 -8.41 -6.96
C GLN A 2 -4.28 -9.20 -6.63
N ASP A 3 -4.03 -10.30 -7.33
CA ASP A 3 -2.87 -11.17 -7.10
C ASP A 3 -1.61 -10.58 -7.76
N ILE A 4 -1.78 -9.96 -8.93
CA ILE A 4 -0.69 -9.46 -9.77
C ILE A 4 -1.01 -8.02 -10.23
N PHE A 5 -0.03 -7.13 -10.14
CA PHE A 5 -0.03 -5.84 -10.83
C PHE A 5 0.87 -5.91 -12.07
N LEU A 6 0.39 -5.44 -13.23
CA LEU A 6 1.19 -5.35 -14.45
C LEU A 6 1.51 -3.88 -14.77
N SER A 7 2.78 -3.51 -14.62
CA SER A 7 3.35 -2.21 -14.96
C SER A 7 3.91 -2.24 -16.39
N TYR A 8 3.32 -1.48 -17.32
CA TYR A 8 3.69 -1.47 -18.73
C TYR A 8 3.41 -0.13 -19.42
N SER A 9 3.99 0.08 -20.61
CA SER A 9 3.61 1.20 -21.47
C SER A 9 2.31 0.87 -22.21
N THR A 10 1.37 1.81 -22.28
CA THR A 10 0.09 1.61 -23.00
C THR A 10 0.27 1.26 -24.48
N GLN A 11 1.43 1.58 -25.07
CA GLN A 11 1.81 1.18 -26.44
C GLN A 11 1.98 -0.34 -26.59
N ASP A 12 2.29 -1.05 -25.51
CA ASP A 12 2.51 -2.50 -25.48
C ASP A 12 1.25 -3.30 -25.11
N ARG A 13 0.10 -2.63 -24.93
CA ARG A 13 -1.13 -3.26 -24.44
C ARG A 13 -1.56 -4.49 -25.24
N ASP A 14 -1.58 -4.36 -26.56
CA ASP A 14 -2.03 -5.44 -27.44
C ASP A 14 -1.05 -6.62 -27.41
N ARG A 15 0.26 -6.35 -27.28
CA ARG A 15 1.31 -7.36 -27.14
C ARG A 15 1.22 -8.13 -25.82
N LEU A 16 0.74 -7.48 -24.76
CA LEU A 16 0.66 -8.05 -23.41
C LEU A 16 -0.67 -8.73 -23.10
N THR A 17 -1.69 -8.54 -23.94
CA THR A 17 -3.00 -9.18 -23.78
C THR A 17 -2.89 -10.71 -23.62
N PRO A 18 -2.12 -11.44 -24.47
CA PRO A 18 -1.96 -12.89 -24.32
C PRO A 18 -1.29 -13.30 -23.01
N LEU A 19 -0.38 -12.47 -22.47
CA LEU A 19 0.26 -12.75 -21.18
C LEU A 19 -0.78 -12.68 -20.06
N VAL A 20 -1.63 -11.66 -20.08
CA VAL A 20 -2.67 -11.50 -19.07
C VAL A 20 -3.69 -12.63 -19.14
N ASP A 21 -4.18 -12.97 -20.33
CA ASP A 21 -5.06 -14.13 -20.53
C ASP A 21 -4.42 -15.42 -19.98
N ALA A 22 -3.11 -15.59 -20.20
CA ALA A 22 -2.37 -16.75 -19.74
C ALA A 22 -2.16 -16.80 -18.21
N LEU A 23 -2.13 -15.64 -17.53
CA LEU A 23 -2.06 -15.52 -16.06
C LEU A 23 -3.45 -15.73 -15.45
N GLU A 24 -4.49 -15.14 -16.04
CA GLU A 24 -5.88 -15.31 -15.59
C GLU A 24 -6.38 -16.74 -15.75
N ALA A 25 -5.93 -17.44 -16.80
CA ALA A 25 -6.18 -18.87 -16.99
C ALA A 25 -5.60 -19.76 -15.86
N GLN A 26 -4.65 -19.27 -15.07
CA GLN A 26 -4.14 -19.95 -13.86
C GLN A 26 -5.03 -19.71 -12.63
N GLY A 27 -6.07 -18.88 -12.74
CA GLY A 27 -6.94 -18.47 -11.63
C GLY A 27 -6.40 -17.30 -10.81
N TRP A 28 -5.36 -16.62 -11.29
CA TRP A 28 -4.84 -15.39 -10.70
C TRP A 28 -5.60 -14.17 -11.23
N THR A 29 -5.70 -13.15 -10.39
CA THR A 29 -6.35 -11.89 -10.72
C THR A 29 -5.30 -10.83 -11.06
N VAL A 30 -5.42 -10.20 -12.24
CA VAL A 30 -4.40 -9.30 -12.78
C VAL A 30 -4.96 -7.88 -12.91
N PHE A 31 -4.27 -6.93 -12.30
CA PHE A 31 -4.53 -5.50 -12.47
C PHE A 31 -3.66 -4.94 -13.59
N TRP A 32 -4.27 -4.55 -14.71
CA TRP A 32 -3.56 -4.03 -15.89
C TRP A 32 -4.40 -3.12 -16.81
N ASP A 33 -5.75 -3.20 -16.74
CA ASP A 33 -6.64 -2.36 -17.55
C ASP A 33 -7.23 -1.19 -16.76
N HIS A 34 -6.69 -0.01 -17.03
CA HIS A 34 -7.03 1.26 -16.40
C HIS A 34 -8.42 1.82 -16.78
N ARG A 35 -9.14 1.20 -17.73
CA ARG A 35 -10.50 1.66 -18.15
C ARG A 35 -11.62 1.25 -17.18
N SER A 36 -11.30 0.51 -16.12
CA SER A 36 -12.26 0.03 -15.12
C SER A 36 -12.37 0.95 -13.88
N ILE A 37 -11.60 2.04 -13.82
CA ILE A 37 -11.63 3.01 -12.72
C ILE A 37 -12.85 3.93 -12.90
N LYS A 38 -13.67 4.07 -11.85
CA LYS A 38 -14.89 4.90 -11.88
C LYS A 38 -14.52 6.37 -12.12
N VAL A 39 -15.35 7.09 -12.87
CA VAL A 39 -15.24 8.54 -13.11
C VAL A 39 -15.48 9.29 -11.78
N SER A 40 -14.43 9.39 -10.95
CA SER A 40 -14.29 10.25 -9.75
C SER A 40 -13.06 9.89 -8.89
N GLU A 41 -12.31 8.83 -9.20
CA GLU A 41 -11.17 8.37 -8.39
C GLU A 41 -9.83 8.88 -8.99
N ASP A 42 -8.92 9.37 -8.14
CA ASP A 42 -7.58 9.81 -8.54
C ASP A 42 -6.74 8.59 -8.96
N TRP A 43 -6.16 8.68 -10.15
CA TRP A 43 -5.41 7.61 -10.80
C TRP A 43 -4.15 7.21 -10.00
N HIS A 44 -3.51 8.17 -9.33
CA HIS A 44 -2.31 7.90 -8.51
C HIS A 44 -2.65 7.10 -7.25
N ASP A 45 -3.80 7.37 -6.64
CA ASP A 45 -4.24 6.67 -5.43
C ASP A 45 -4.61 5.22 -5.72
N VAL A 46 -5.30 4.98 -6.85
CA VAL A 46 -5.71 3.62 -7.25
C VAL A 46 -4.49 2.78 -7.63
N VAL A 47 -3.56 3.34 -8.41
CA VAL A 47 -2.37 2.63 -8.85
C VAL A 47 -1.36 2.44 -7.71
N GLY A 48 -1.12 3.49 -6.91
CA GLY A 48 -0.29 3.39 -5.71
C GLY A 48 -0.83 2.37 -4.72
N ALA A 49 -2.14 2.39 -4.44
CA ALA A 49 -2.77 1.39 -3.57
C ALA A 49 -2.70 -0.02 -4.17
N ALA A 50 -2.91 -0.18 -5.49
CA ALA A 50 -2.82 -1.46 -6.16
C ALA A 50 -1.41 -2.05 -6.05
N ILE A 51 -0.37 -1.24 -6.31
CA ILE A 51 1.02 -1.66 -6.15
C ILE A 51 1.27 -2.07 -4.71
N GLN A 52 0.93 -1.22 -3.72
CA GLN A 52 1.15 -1.51 -2.29
C GLN A 52 0.46 -2.78 -1.78
N GLN A 53 -0.64 -3.19 -2.40
CA GLN A 53 -1.45 -4.33 -1.97
C GLN A 53 -1.18 -5.61 -2.77
N CYS A 54 -0.60 -5.52 -3.97
CA CYS A 54 -0.33 -6.72 -4.78
C CYS A 54 0.88 -7.50 -4.23
N PRO A 55 0.76 -8.83 -4.06
CA PRO A 55 1.87 -9.71 -3.69
C PRO A 55 2.96 -9.82 -4.76
N CYS A 56 2.59 -9.63 -6.02
CA CYS A 56 3.47 -9.70 -7.17
C CYS A 56 3.25 -8.49 -8.08
N VAL A 57 4.35 -7.88 -8.53
CA VAL A 57 4.33 -6.76 -9.49
C VAL A 57 5.24 -7.11 -10.66
N ILE A 58 4.66 -7.25 -11.86
CA ILE A 58 5.39 -7.48 -13.09
C ILE A 58 5.69 -6.14 -13.72
N VAL A 59 6.97 -5.83 -13.99
CA VAL A 59 7.35 -4.69 -14.83
C VAL A 59 7.77 -5.18 -16.21
N VAL A 60 7.24 -4.56 -17.26
CA VAL A 60 7.59 -4.88 -18.64
C VAL A 60 8.56 -3.82 -19.18
N TRP A 61 9.76 -4.24 -19.55
CA TRP A 61 10.78 -3.44 -20.23
C TRP A 61 10.66 -3.58 -21.75
N SER A 62 10.30 -2.47 -22.40
CA SER A 62 10.15 -2.28 -23.84
C SER A 62 10.84 -0.98 -24.26
N GLU A 63 11.00 -0.72 -25.55
CA GLU A 63 11.52 0.57 -26.05
C GLU A 63 10.70 1.76 -25.52
N ALA A 64 9.39 1.58 -25.39
CA ALA A 64 8.49 2.61 -24.86
C ALA A 64 8.56 2.72 -23.33
N SER A 65 8.67 1.61 -22.61
CA SER A 65 8.57 1.64 -21.15
C SER A 65 9.86 2.07 -20.45
N VAL A 66 11.03 1.83 -21.04
CA VAL A 66 12.32 2.29 -20.48
C VAL A 66 12.48 3.80 -20.50
N THR A 67 11.67 4.51 -21.30
CA THR A 67 11.61 5.98 -21.30
C THR A 67 10.48 6.51 -20.42
N SER A 68 9.50 5.68 -20.06
CA SER A 68 8.38 6.06 -19.21
C SER A 68 8.80 6.31 -17.77
N ARG A 69 8.58 7.53 -17.29
CA ARG A 69 8.77 7.91 -15.88
C ARG A 69 7.85 7.09 -14.97
N TRP A 70 6.59 6.92 -15.37
CA TRP A 70 5.59 6.21 -14.58
C TRP A 70 5.98 4.75 -14.31
N VAL A 71 6.33 4.02 -15.38
CA VAL A 71 6.76 2.61 -15.26
C VAL A 71 7.98 2.47 -14.35
N LYS A 72 8.91 3.44 -14.39
CA LYS A 72 10.08 3.44 -13.50
C LYS A 72 9.67 3.64 -12.04
N GLU A 73 8.79 4.59 -11.75
CA GLU A 73 8.32 4.84 -10.38
C GLU A 73 7.58 3.63 -9.81
N GLU A 74 6.69 3.00 -10.58
CA GLU A 74 5.99 1.76 -10.16
C GLU A 74 6.96 0.61 -9.90
N ALA A 75 7.93 0.42 -10.80
CA ALA A 75 8.94 -0.60 -10.67
C ALA A 75 9.85 -0.37 -9.46
N LEU A 76 10.18 0.89 -9.15
CA LEU A 76 10.99 1.24 -7.96
C LEU A 76 10.23 0.81 -6.71
N ILE A 77 8.96 1.22 -6.57
CA ILE A 77 8.13 0.85 -5.41
C ILE A 77 8.04 -0.68 -5.24
N ALA A 78 7.84 -1.40 -6.34
CA ALA A 78 7.76 -2.86 -6.32
C ALA A 78 9.09 -3.55 -5.99
N ARG A 79 10.21 -2.99 -6.48
CA ARG A 79 11.57 -3.46 -6.16
C ARG A 79 11.83 -3.33 -4.68
N ASP A 80 11.51 -2.18 -4.11
CA ASP A 80 11.79 -1.86 -2.71
C ASP A 80 10.95 -2.73 -1.76
N ARG A 81 9.78 -3.17 -2.22
CA ARG A 81 8.93 -4.16 -1.52
C ARG A 81 9.38 -5.60 -1.71
N GLY A 82 10.37 -5.87 -2.56
CA GLY A 82 10.82 -7.24 -2.87
C GLY A 82 9.77 -8.08 -3.59
N VAL A 83 8.88 -7.45 -4.36
CA VAL A 83 7.81 -8.12 -5.11
C VAL A 83 7.88 -7.87 -6.62
N LEU A 84 9.00 -7.34 -7.11
CA LEU A 84 9.21 -7.04 -8.52
C LEU A 84 9.62 -8.27 -9.33
N TYR A 85 8.93 -8.49 -10.44
CA TYR A 85 9.21 -9.50 -11.45
C TYR A 85 9.43 -8.83 -12.80
N PRO A 86 10.68 -8.47 -13.16
CA PRO A 86 10.96 -7.81 -14.42
C PRO A 86 10.86 -8.77 -15.61
N VAL A 87 10.27 -8.30 -16.70
CA VAL A 87 10.13 -8.99 -17.99
C VAL A 87 10.65 -8.06 -19.07
N ARG A 88 11.35 -8.60 -20.08
CA ARG A 88 11.86 -7.81 -21.20
C ARG A 88 11.31 -8.33 -22.53
N ILE A 89 10.58 -7.49 -23.25
CA ILE A 89 9.93 -7.84 -24.52
C ILE A 89 10.65 -7.27 -25.76
N ASP A 90 11.52 -6.28 -25.58
CA ASP A 90 12.36 -5.69 -26.63
C ASP A 90 13.85 -5.75 -26.25
N LEU A 91 14.75 -5.55 -27.23
CA LEU A 91 16.20 -5.54 -26.99
C LEU A 91 16.65 -4.22 -26.34
N VAL A 92 16.24 -4.03 -25.09
CA VAL A 92 16.53 -2.83 -24.30
C VAL A 92 17.27 -3.19 -23.01
N ALA A 93 18.13 -2.27 -22.57
CA ALA A 93 18.72 -2.34 -21.25
C ALA A 93 17.69 -1.85 -20.21
N PRO A 94 17.44 -2.59 -19.12
CA PRO A 94 16.65 -2.08 -18.01
C PRO A 94 17.24 -0.77 -17.48
N PRO A 95 16.41 0.18 -16.99
CA PRO A 95 16.90 1.42 -16.44
C PRO A 95 17.85 1.20 -15.26
N PHE A 96 18.70 2.19 -14.99
CA PHE A 96 19.60 2.17 -13.83
C PHE A 96 18.80 1.91 -12.53
N GLY A 97 19.32 1.05 -11.67
CA GLY A 97 18.62 0.60 -10.46
C GLY A 97 17.79 -0.69 -10.62
N PHE A 98 17.69 -1.23 -11.84
CA PHE A 98 17.02 -2.52 -12.14
C PHE A 98 17.94 -3.54 -12.82
N THR A 99 19.16 -3.15 -13.17
CA THR A 99 20.14 -4.02 -13.86
C THR A 99 20.66 -5.18 -13.01
N THR A 100 20.51 -5.10 -11.68
CA THR A 100 20.91 -6.14 -10.73
C THR A 100 19.86 -7.25 -10.57
N ILE A 101 18.65 -7.06 -11.11
CA ILE A 101 17.57 -8.04 -11.07
C ILE A 101 17.44 -8.68 -12.46
N GLN A 102 17.55 -10.00 -12.51
CA GLN A 102 17.41 -10.74 -13.76
C GLN A 102 15.98 -10.61 -14.28
N ALA A 103 15.82 -10.04 -15.47
CA ALA A 103 14.54 -9.99 -16.17
C ALA A 103 14.27 -11.32 -16.91
N ALA A 104 13.02 -11.78 -16.87
CA ALA A 104 12.58 -12.86 -17.73
C ALA A 104 12.62 -12.41 -19.19
N ASP A 105 13.22 -13.24 -20.05
CA ASP A 105 13.43 -12.92 -21.45
C ASP A 105 12.23 -13.33 -22.29
N PHE A 106 11.58 -12.35 -22.94
CA PHE A 106 10.44 -12.52 -23.83
C PHE A 106 10.78 -12.10 -25.28
N MET A 107 12.07 -12.08 -25.63
CA MET A 107 12.50 -11.74 -26.98
C MET A 107 11.91 -12.72 -28.00
N GLY A 108 11.19 -12.17 -28.99
CA GLY A 108 10.54 -12.97 -30.04
C GLY A 108 9.26 -13.68 -29.60
N TRP A 109 8.72 -13.35 -28.43
CA TRP A 109 7.42 -13.85 -27.98
C TRP A 109 6.27 -13.15 -28.70
N GLU A 110 5.34 -13.93 -29.27
CA GLU A 110 4.17 -13.42 -30.01
C GLU A 110 2.83 -13.80 -29.35
N GLY A 111 2.87 -14.24 -28.09
CA GLY A 111 1.69 -14.59 -27.30
C GLY A 111 1.59 -16.06 -26.92
N GLU A 112 2.57 -16.89 -27.29
CA GLU A 112 2.55 -18.32 -27.02
C GLU A 112 2.74 -18.61 -25.52
N ALA A 113 1.81 -19.36 -24.94
CA ALA A 113 1.88 -19.76 -23.53
C ALA A 113 3.04 -20.72 -23.21
N THR A 114 3.63 -21.35 -24.24
CA THR A 114 4.74 -22.31 -24.12
C THR A 114 6.12 -21.64 -24.21
N HIS A 115 6.19 -20.33 -24.43
CA HIS A 115 7.45 -19.61 -24.45
C HIS A 115 8.17 -19.74 -23.09
N GLN A 116 9.47 -20.03 -23.10
CA GLN A 116 10.21 -20.35 -21.87
C GLN A 116 10.13 -19.22 -20.83
N GLY A 117 10.26 -17.96 -21.28
CA GLY A 117 10.09 -16.81 -20.39
C GLY A 117 8.73 -16.74 -19.69
N VAL A 118 7.65 -17.15 -20.37
CA VAL A 118 6.30 -17.20 -19.79
C VAL A 118 6.20 -18.32 -18.75
N VAL A 119 6.80 -19.48 -19.03
CA VAL A 119 6.85 -20.61 -18.10
C VAL A 119 7.64 -20.23 -16.84
N ASP A 120 8.84 -19.70 -17.00
CA ASP A 120 9.71 -19.28 -15.88
C ASP A 120 9.03 -18.22 -15.01
N LEU A 121 8.39 -17.23 -15.63
CA LEU A 121 7.64 -16.20 -14.92
C LEU A 121 6.49 -16.80 -14.11
N LYS A 122 5.70 -17.71 -14.71
CA LYS A 122 4.60 -18.38 -14.01
C LYS A 122 5.07 -19.20 -12.82
N GLU A 123 6.18 -19.91 -12.94
CA GLU A 123 6.74 -20.69 -11.83
C GLU A 123 7.13 -19.78 -10.66
N GLN A 124 7.82 -18.67 -10.94
CA GLN A 124 8.23 -17.71 -9.91
C GLN A 124 7.04 -17.03 -9.22
N LEU A 125 6.03 -16.64 -10.00
CA LEU A 125 4.79 -16.06 -9.48
C LEU A 125 4.03 -17.07 -8.61
N ALA A 126 3.94 -18.32 -9.05
CA ALA A 126 3.27 -19.39 -8.29
C ALA A 126 3.93 -19.62 -6.94
N VAL A 127 5.28 -19.64 -6.88
CA VAL A 127 6.01 -19.75 -5.60
C VAL A 127 5.63 -18.61 -4.66
N ARG A 128 5.63 -17.38 -5.14
CA ARG A 128 5.32 -16.20 -4.32
C ARG A 128 3.87 -16.19 -3.84
N LEU A 129 2.93 -16.45 -4.74
CA LEU A 129 1.49 -16.46 -4.45
C LEU A 129 1.10 -17.62 -3.53
N ASN A 130 1.81 -18.75 -3.59
CA ASN A 130 1.60 -19.86 -2.64
C ASN A 130 2.19 -19.60 -1.25
N LEU A 131 3.29 -18.83 -1.15
CA LEU A 131 3.90 -18.43 0.12
C LEU A 131 3.13 -17.31 0.84
N CYS A 132 2.34 -16.54 0.10
CA CYS A 132 1.46 -15.50 0.63
C CYS A 132 0.04 -15.73 0.12
N PRO A 133 -0.69 -16.75 0.63
CA PRO A 133 -2.06 -16.96 0.23
C PRO A 133 -2.90 -15.77 0.70
N VAL A 134 -3.27 -14.91 -0.24
CA VAL A 134 -4.24 -13.86 0.00
C VAL A 134 -5.55 -14.55 0.35
N VAL A 135 -6.02 -14.39 1.59
CA VAL A 135 -7.32 -14.91 2.02
C VAL A 135 -8.39 -14.17 1.21
N LYS A 136 -8.84 -14.79 0.11
CA LYS A 136 -10.01 -14.34 -0.64
C LYS A 136 -11.20 -14.43 0.33
N PRO A 137 -11.94 -13.34 0.60
CA PRO A 137 -13.24 -13.47 1.22
C PRO A 137 -14.04 -14.43 0.35
N ALA A 138 -14.45 -15.56 0.91
CA ALA A 138 -15.31 -16.48 0.19
C ALA A 138 -16.55 -15.69 -0.23
N LEU A 139 -16.71 -15.47 -1.54
CA LEU A 139 -18.03 -15.24 -2.08
C LEU A 139 -18.77 -16.56 -1.85
N GLU A 140 -19.42 -16.68 -0.69
CA GLU A 140 -20.58 -17.54 -0.59
C GLU A 140 -21.53 -17.02 -1.65
N VAL A 141 -21.59 -17.76 -2.76
CA VAL A 141 -22.69 -17.69 -3.70
C VAL A 141 -23.91 -18.14 -2.91
N VAL A 142 -24.54 -17.20 -2.20
CA VAL A 142 -25.95 -17.31 -1.87
C VAL A 142 -26.64 -17.33 -3.21
N GLN A 143 -26.91 -18.55 -3.71
CA GLN A 143 -27.82 -18.75 -4.80
C GLN A 143 -29.14 -18.14 -4.36
N GLN A 144 -29.41 -16.92 -4.83
CA GLN A 144 -30.75 -16.36 -4.73
C GLN A 144 -31.66 -17.35 -5.48
N PRO A 145 -32.65 -17.96 -4.81
CA PRO A 145 -33.59 -18.82 -5.52
C PRO A 145 -34.25 -17.97 -6.61
N LYS A 146 -34.10 -18.44 -7.85
CA LYS A 146 -34.70 -17.90 -9.05
C LYS A 146 -36.19 -17.60 -8.77
N PRO A 147 -36.73 -16.42 -9.13
CA PRO A 147 -38.16 -16.17 -9.00
C PRO A 147 -38.91 -17.20 -9.86
N GLN A 148 -39.49 -18.21 -9.22
CA GLN A 148 -40.40 -19.13 -9.88
C GLN A 148 -41.70 -18.38 -10.07
N GLN A 149 -42.07 -18.19 -11.34
CA GLN A 149 -43.41 -17.75 -11.72
C GLN A 149 -44.43 -18.71 -11.11
N GLU A 150 -45.18 -18.23 -10.11
CA GLU A 150 -46.37 -18.89 -9.62
C GLU A 150 -47.38 -19.02 -10.77
N THR A 151 -47.42 -20.19 -11.38
CA THR A 151 -48.55 -20.61 -12.21
C THR A 151 -49.54 -21.25 -11.25
N ARG A 152 -50.60 -20.52 -10.90
CA ARG A 152 -51.72 -21.04 -10.12
C ARG A 152 -52.36 -22.20 -10.90
N THR A 153 -52.23 -23.41 -10.37
CA THR A 153 -53.11 -24.53 -10.71
C THR A 153 -53.63 -25.16 -9.43
N VAL A 154 -54.94 -25.13 -9.29
CA VAL A 154 -55.74 -25.62 -8.16
C VAL A 154 -55.83 -27.15 -8.21
N SER A 155 -55.55 -27.83 -7.09
CA SER A 155 -56.03 -29.20 -6.83
C SER A 155 -56.09 -29.52 -5.32
N GLN A 156 -57.12 -30.30 -4.96
CA GLN A 156 -57.73 -30.55 -3.64
C GLN A 156 -57.00 -31.60 -2.75
N PRO A 157 -57.41 -31.78 -1.46
CA PRO A 157 -56.61 -32.44 -0.41
C PRO A 157 -57.02 -33.90 -0.14
N GLN A 158 -56.04 -34.75 0.22
CA GLN A 158 -56.20 -36.06 0.90
C GLN A 158 -54.87 -36.43 1.59
N ASN A 159 -54.73 -37.19 2.69
CA ASN A 159 -55.53 -37.61 3.84
C ASN A 159 -54.51 -38.25 4.84
N ILE A 160 -54.87 -38.34 6.12
CA ILE A 160 -54.03 -38.71 7.29
C ILE A 160 -53.92 -40.23 7.48
N ALA A 161 -52.71 -40.74 7.71
CA ALA A 161 -52.32 -41.94 8.50
C ALA A 161 -50.77 -41.99 8.46
N ASP A 162 -49.96 -42.30 9.47
CA ASP A 162 -50.08 -43.30 10.52
C ASP A 162 -48.97 -43.02 11.57
N LEU A 163 -49.27 -43.22 12.86
CA LEU A 163 -48.36 -43.03 14.00
C LEU A 163 -48.31 -44.33 14.81
N THR A 164 -47.19 -45.06 14.77
CA THR A 164 -46.81 -46.06 15.79
C THR A 164 -45.27 -46.11 15.86
N ALA A 165 -44.64 -45.57 16.89
CA ALA A 165 -44.22 -46.24 18.14
C ALA A 165 -42.95 -47.11 18.02
N GLU A 166 -41.86 -46.69 18.67
CA GLU A 166 -40.94 -47.59 19.39
C GLU A 166 -40.08 -46.80 20.41
N ARG A 167 -39.91 -47.35 21.63
CA ARG A 167 -39.13 -46.80 22.76
C ARG A 167 -37.86 -47.64 22.98
N PRO A 168 -36.76 -47.08 23.51
CA PRO A 168 -35.78 -47.85 24.28
C PRO A 168 -35.80 -47.55 25.80
N LYS A 169 -35.35 -48.56 26.56
CA LYS A 169 -35.42 -48.75 28.02
C LYS A 169 -34.31 -48.00 28.81
N PRO A 170 -34.45 -47.81 30.15
CA PRO A 170 -33.61 -46.92 30.95
C PRO A 170 -32.35 -47.60 31.51
N PHE A 171 -31.29 -46.81 31.71
CA PHE A 171 -30.08 -47.18 32.45
C PHE A 171 -30.13 -46.56 33.86
N THR A 172 -29.82 -47.34 34.89
CA THR A 172 -29.97 -47.01 36.32
C THR A 172 -28.71 -46.43 36.96
N LEU A 173 -28.94 -45.60 37.97
CA LEU A 173 -28.02 -44.75 38.74
C LEU A 173 -27.53 -45.45 40.03
N GLY A 174 -26.32 -45.13 40.50
CA GLY A 174 -25.91 -45.27 41.92
C GLY A 174 -25.05 -44.05 42.29
N SER A 175 -25.51 -43.12 43.14
CA SER A 175 -25.74 -43.13 44.60
C SER A 175 -24.56 -42.53 45.37
N GLY A 176 -24.77 -41.37 46.01
CA GLY A 176 -23.82 -40.81 46.97
C GLY A 176 -24.07 -39.36 47.40
N LEU A 177 -24.72 -39.21 48.55
CA LEU A 177 -24.67 -38.10 49.53
C LEU A 177 -25.46 -36.77 49.32
N LYS A 178 -26.23 -36.47 50.37
CA LYS A 178 -27.04 -35.27 50.61
C LYS A 178 -26.29 -34.29 51.52
N VAL A 179 -26.35 -32.99 51.24
CA VAL A 179 -26.24 -31.92 52.27
C VAL A 179 -27.32 -30.88 51.99
N ALA A 180 -28.00 -30.46 53.05
CA ALA A 180 -29.24 -29.71 53.04
C ALA A 180 -29.06 -28.20 52.77
N SER A 181 -29.99 -27.71 51.94
CA SER A 181 -30.61 -26.39 51.80
C SER A 181 -30.15 -25.22 52.68
N LEU A 182 -29.83 -24.08 52.03
CA LEU A 182 -30.29 -22.76 52.47
C LEU A 182 -30.43 -21.77 51.28
N PHE A 183 -31.71 -21.54 50.92
CA PHE A 183 -32.36 -20.35 50.35
C PHE A 183 -31.71 -19.46 49.26
N ALA A 184 -32.48 -19.38 48.15
CA ALA A 184 -32.84 -18.18 47.37
C ALA A 184 -31.82 -17.61 46.35
N ILE A 185 -32.12 -17.77 45.05
CA ILE A 185 -32.63 -16.73 44.13
C ILE A 185 -32.68 -17.32 42.71
N LEU A 186 -33.91 -17.44 42.20
CA LEU A 186 -34.38 -17.38 40.81
C LEU A 186 -33.40 -17.75 39.66
N SER A 187 -33.46 -19.01 39.24
CA SER A 187 -33.26 -19.39 37.83
C SER A 187 -34.35 -20.38 37.38
N ALA A 188 -35.60 -19.94 37.52
CA ALA A 188 -36.67 -20.27 36.60
C ALA A 188 -36.93 -18.93 35.89
N ILE A 189 -36.89 -18.80 34.57
CA ILE A 189 -37.96 -19.27 33.69
C ILE A 189 -37.32 -19.42 32.31
N GLY A 190 -36.79 -20.60 32.04
CA GLY A 190 -36.52 -21.06 30.68
C GLY A 190 -37.70 -21.89 30.17
N TRP A 191 -38.95 -21.48 30.43
CA TRP A 191 -40.14 -22.17 29.90
C TRP A 191 -41.48 -21.44 30.16
N VAL A 192 -41.58 -20.13 29.92
CA VAL A 192 -42.88 -19.47 29.66
C VAL A 192 -42.66 -18.32 28.68
N GLY A 193 -42.47 -18.66 27.41
CA GLY A 193 -42.32 -17.67 26.33
C GLY A 193 -42.92 -18.15 25.01
N TYR A 194 -43.79 -19.16 25.06
CA TYR A 194 -44.46 -19.70 23.89
C TYR A 194 -45.97 -19.85 24.17
N GLN A 195 -46.61 -18.74 24.51
CA GLN A 195 -48.06 -18.51 24.42
C GLN A 195 -48.30 -17.05 24.81
N PHE A 196 -48.07 -16.10 23.90
CA PHE A 196 -48.75 -14.79 23.86
C PHE A 196 -48.41 -14.12 22.53
N ILE A 197 -48.93 -14.69 21.44
CA ILE A 197 -49.22 -13.92 20.24
C ILE A 197 -50.68 -13.46 20.40
N THR A 198 -50.92 -12.21 20.00
CA THR A 198 -52.20 -11.48 19.94
C THR A 198 -52.55 -10.64 21.18
N ALA A 199 -52.05 -9.41 21.20
CA ALA A 199 -52.89 -8.22 21.24
C ALA A 199 -52.02 -6.98 21.06
N ASN A 200 -52.44 -6.09 20.17
CA ASN A 200 -51.90 -4.77 19.86
C ASN A 200 -50.69 -4.76 18.91
N GLY A 201 -51.03 -4.55 17.64
CA GLY A 201 -50.07 -4.20 16.61
C GLY A 201 -49.39 -2.86 16.91
N SER A 202 -48.08 -2.90 16.90
CA SER A 202 -47.19 -1.75 16.72
C SER A 202 -45.86 -2.31 16.23
N THR A 203 -45.43 -1.81 15.09
CA THR A 203 -44.23 -2.20 14.34
C THR A 203 -42.94 -1.92 15.14
N ILE A 204 -41.91 -2.73 14.90
CA ILE A 204 -40.53 -2.46 15.36
C ILE A 204 -39.99 -1.30 14.50
N SER A 205 -40.40 -0.10 14.87
CA SER A 205 -39.91 1.17 14.36
C SER A 205 -40.19 2.16 15.48
N ASP A 206 -39.44 2.11 16.59
CA ASP A 206 -39.37 3.15 17.65
C ASP A 206 -38.53 2.71 18.87
N LEU A 207 -37.28 2.27 18.65
CA LEU A 207 -36.26 2.23 19.72
C LEU A 207 -34.97 2.90 19.23
N ASP A 208 -35.08 4.21 19.13
CA ASP A 208 -33.98 5.17 19.07
C ASP A 208 -33.14 5.05 20.36
N ARG A 209 -32.00 4.35 20.29
CA ARG A 209 -30.91 4.56 21.26
C ARG A 209 -29.89 5.46 20.59
N LYS A 210 -30.00 6.75 20.89
CA LYS A 210 -28.92 7.74 20.79
C LYS A 210 -27.61 7.13 21.29
N VAL A 211 -26.84 6.56 20.38
CA VAL A 211 -25.41 6.37 20.59
C VAL A 211 -24.81 7.74 20.34
N ASP A 212 -24.40 8.37 21.43
CA ASP A 212 -23.67 9.62 21.41
C ASP A 212 -22.41 9.45 20.56
N GLN A 213 -22.47 9.91 19.31
CA GLN A 213 -21.36 9.88 18.35
C GLN A 213 -20.22 10.83 18.77
N GLN A 214 -20.37 11.62 19.83
CA GLN A 214 -19.30 12.49 20.35
C GLN A 214 -18.33 11.77 21.29
N ALA A 215 -18.60 10.54 21.71
CA ALA A 215 -17.78 9.82 22.70
C ALA A 215 -16.79 8.78 22.11
N VAL A 216 -16.71 8.64 20.79
CA VAL A 216 -15.78 7.68 20.11
C VAL A 216 -14.53 8.39 19.54
N THR A 217 -14.25 9.63 19.96
CA THR A 217 -12.89 10.19 19.84
C THR A 217 -12.11 9.70 21.07
N LYS A 218 -11.69 8.43 21.06
CA LYS A 218 -10.72 7.93 22.04
C LYS A 218 -9.49 8.83 21.95
N PHE A 219 -9.23 9.58 23.01
CA PHE A 219 -7.95 10.20 23.30
C PHE A 219 -6.87 9.12 23.14
N VAL A 220 -6.18 9.10 22.00
CA VAL A 220 -4.86 8.49 21.91
C VAL A 220 -3.92 9.53 22.49
N PRO A 221 -3.30 9.30 23.66
CA PRO A 221 -2.37 10.26 24.21
C PRO A 221 -1.25 10.49 23.19
N GLU A 222 -0.96 11.77 22.90
CA GLU A 222 0.14 12.13 22.00
C GLU A 222 1.42 11.48 22.52
N ARG A 223 2.02 10.62 21.69
CA ARG A 223 3.31 10.00 21.97
C ARG A 223 4.35 11.09 22.14
N LYS A 224 5.12 11.04 23.23
CA LYS A 224 6.30 11.90 23.36
C LYS A 224 7.30 11.52 22.25
N PRO A 225 7.67 12.45 21.34
CA PRO A 225 8.58 12.14 20.25
C PRO A 225 9.94 11.70 20.80
N LEU A 226 10.59 10.77 20.10
CA LEU A 226 11.96 10.37 20.43
C LEU A 226 12.93 11.50 20.07
N SER A 227 14.08 11.54 20.75
CA SER A 227 15.08 12.60 20.58
C SER A 227 15.67 12.68 19.16
N PHE A 228 15.66 11.56 18.43
CA PHE A 228 16.12 11.45 17.05
C PHE A 228 14.99 11.53 16.01
N GLU A 229 13.74 11.72 16.44
CA GLU A 229 12.60 11.77 15.54
C GLU A 229 12.54 13.13 14.84
N PRO A 230 12.46 13.17 13.50
CA PRO A 230 12.29 14.43 12.79
C PRO A 230 11.01 15.15 13.21
N LYS A 231 11.07 16.48 13.32
CA LYS A 231 9.86 17.27 13.53
C LYS A 231 9.03 17.25 12.26
N MET A 232 7.85 16.63 12.33
CA MET A 232 6.95 16.47 11.18
C MET A 232 5.89 17.57 11.14
N VAL A 233 5.80 18.28 10.02
CA VAL A 233 4.80 19.32 9.74
C VAL A 233 3.71 18.81 8.82
N GLU A 234 2.48 19.25 9.01
CA GLU A 234 1.35 18.92 8.14
C GLU A 234 1.40 19.75 6.86
N ILE A 235 1.33 19.06 5.72
CA ILE A 235 1.18 19.64 4.39
C ILE A 235 -0.25 19.32 3.94
N LYS A 236 -1.04 20.37 3.71
CA LYS A 236 -2.45 20.23 3.34
C LYS A 236 -2.60 19.75 1.90
N ALA A 237 -3.63 18.95 1.67
CA ALA A 237 -4.02 18.54 0.32
C ALA A 237 -4.25 19.76 -0.57
N GLY A 238 -3.93 19.63 -1.85
CA GLY A 238 -4.14 20.68 -2.82
C GLY A 238 -3.70 20.29 -4.22
N GLU A 239 -3.79 21.24 -5.12
CA GLU A 239 -3.38 21.09 -6.51
C GLU A 239 -2.34 22.14 -6.84
N PHE A 240 -1.37 21.78 -7.68
CA PHE A 240 -0.36 22.71 -8.17
C PHE A 240 0.08 22.36 -9.59
N ARG A 241 0.86 23.26 -10.20
CA ARG A 241 1.53 23.00 -11.47
C ARG A 241 2.96 22.54 -11.20
N MET A 242 3.23 21.27 -11.50
CA MET A 242 4.54 20.64 -11.36
C MET A 242 5.36 20.83 -12.64
N GLY A 243 6.66 21.09 -12.47
CA GLY A 243 7.60 21.32 -13.56
C GLY A 243 7.87 22.80 -13.83
N CYS A 244 8.55 23.06 -14.94
CA CYS A 244 9.04 24.39 -15.30
C CYS A 244 8.17 25.02 -16.40
N ASP A 245 7.91 26.32 -16.26
CA ASP A 245 7.23 27.12 -17.27
C ASP A 245 8.27 27.97 -18.02
N PRO A 246 8.60 27.70 -19.30
CA PRO A 246 9.64 28.45 -20.01
C PRO A 246 9.36 29.94 -20.15
N GLU A 247 8.09 30.36 -20.13
CA GLU A 247 7.73 31.78 -20.23
C GLU A 247 7.97 32.52 -18.90
N ARG A 248 7.75 31.84 -17.78
CA ARG A 248 7.92 32.40 -16.43
C ARG A 248 9.33 32.18 -15.86
N ASP A 249 9.81 30.96 -15.91
CA ASP A 249 11.05 30.49 -15.26
C ASP A 249 12.28 30.60 -16.19
N GLY A 250 12.05 30.86 -17.48
CA GLY A 250 13.10 31.01 -18.48
C GLY A 250 13.65 29.67 -18.95
N LYS A 251 14.89 29.33 -18.54
CA LYS A 251 15.55 28.12 -19.04
C LYS A 251 15.11 26.90 -18.24
N CYS A 252 14.18 26.13 -18.81
CA CYS A 252 13.80 24.82 -18.31
C CYS A 252 14.69 23.72 -18.91
N ASN A 253 14.99 22.68 -18.12
CA ASN A 253 15.57 21.45 -18.66
C ASN A 253 14.46 20.54 -19.23
N ASP A 254 14.81 19.66 -20.16
CA ASP A 254 13.85 18.72 -20.78
C ASP A 254 13.16 17.82 -19.74
N SER A 255 13.85 17.51 -18.63
CA SER A 255 13.32 16.72 -17.51
C SER A 255 12.31 17.47 -16.63
N GLU A 256 12.22 18.79 -16.77
CA GLU A 256 11.29 19.64 -16.01
C GLU A 256 10.01 19.94 -16.81
N LEU A 257 9.90 19.37 -18.02
CA LEU A 257 8.80 19.57 -18.95
C LEU A 257 8.02 18.25 -19.20
N PRO A 258 6.72 18.33 -19.54
CA PRO A 258 5.90 19.54 -19.59
C PRO A 258 5.42 19.98 -18.21
N LEU A 259 5.16 21.29 -18.06
CA LEU A 259 4.38 21.80 -16.94
C LEU A 259 2.98 21.15 -16.93
N HIS A 260 2.59 20.51 -15.84
CA HIS A 260 1.32 19.80 -15.75
C HIS A 260 0.69 19.92 -14.36
N LYS A 261 -0.63 19.70 -14.27
CA LYS A 261 -1.38 19.79 -13.03
C LYS A 261 -1.21 18.50 -12.23
N VAL A 262 -0.90 18.63 -10.94
CA VAL A 262 -0.78 17.50 -10.01
C VAL A 262 -1.64 17.78 -8.77
N THR A 263 -2.36 16.75 -8.33
CA THR A 263 -3.11 16.74 -7.07
C THR A 263 -2.30 15.99 -6.03
N VAL A 264 -2.19 16.56 -4.83
CA VAL A 264 -1.48 15.94 -3.70
C VAL A 264 -2.44 15.86 -2.51
N LEU A 265 -2.53 14.71 -1.87
CA LEU A 265 -3.31 14.53 -0.64
C LEU A 265 -2.65 15.22 0.55
N SER A 266 -3.31 15.24 1.70
CA SER A 266 -2.68 15.72 2.93
C SER A 266 -1.69 14.68 3.44
N PHE A 267 -0.48 15.12 3.79
CA PHE A 267 0.55 14.27 4.37
C PHE A 267 1.38 15.07 5.38
N ARG A 268 2.34 14.41 6.04
CA ARG A 268 3.32 15.09 6.89
C ARG A 268 4.70 14.92 6.30
N MET A 269 5.50 15.97 6.31
CA MET A 269 6.91 15.96 5.88
C MET A 269 7.79 16.44 7.04
N SER A 270 9.04 16.01 7.09
CA SER A 270 10.00 16.60 8.03
C SER A 270 10.15 18.09 7.71
N GLU A 271 10.13 18.93 8.74
CA GLU A 271 10.24 20.39 8.60
C GLU A 271 11.56 20.81 7.96
N THR A 272 12.61 20.02 8.18
CA THR A 272 13.94 20.17 7.60
C THR A 272 14.35 18.87 6.92
N GLU A 273 15.46 18.89 6.18
CA GLU A 273 16.18 17.66 5.86
C GLU A 273 16.50 16.88 7.14
N VAL A 274 16.63 15.56 6.99
CA VAL A 274 17.09 14.70 8.08
C VAL A 274 18.48 15.17 8.50
N THR A 275 18.66 15.39 9.80
CA THR A 275 19.93 15.93 10.31
C THR A 275 20.98 14.84 10.51
N VAL A 276 22.24 15.27 10.63
CA VAL A 276 23.36 14.39 11.01
C VAL A 276 23.03 13.63 12.30
N GLY A 277 22.55 14.31 13.34
CA GLY A 277 22.21 13.68 14.62
C GLY A 277 21.09 12.64 14.49
N GLN A 278 20.08 12.91 13.67
CA GLN A 278 18.96 11.99 13.44
C GLN A 278 19.40 10.73 12.70
N TYR A 279 20.18 10.87 11.62
CA TYR A 279 20.68 9.72 10.86
C TYR A 279 21.70 8.91 11.67
N LEU A 280 22.63 9.58 12.37
CA LEU A 280 23.64 8.90 13.18
C LEU A 280 23.03 8.13 14.35
N ALA A 281 21.88 8.52 14.89
CA ALA A 281 21.18 7.69 15.87
C ALA A 281 20.82 6.28 15.33
N CYS A 282 20.50 6.17 14.04
CA CYS A 282 20.26 4.88 13.38
C CYS A 282 21.56 4.08 13.18
N VAL A 283 22.65 4.78 12.85
CA VAL A 283 23.99 4.18 12.69
C VAL A 283 24.49 3.66 14.03
N ASP A 284 24.38 4.46 15.09
CA ASP A 284 24.80 4.11 16.44
C ASP A 284 23.96 2.97 17.03
N ALA A 285 22.70 2.83 16.58
CA ALA A 285 21.86 1.67 16.86
C ALA A 285 22.23 0.41 16.06
N GLY A 286 23.18 0.51 15.12
CA GLY A 286 23.64 -0.59 14.26
C GLY A 286 22.68 -0.95 13.14
N ALA A 287 21.67 -0.12 12.86
CA ALA A 287 20.65 -0.40 11.85
C ALA A 287 20.97 0.23 10.49
N CYS A 288 21.57 1.42 10.48
CA CYS A 288 21.92 2.13 9.24
C CYS A 288 23.39 1.95 8.86
N PRO A 289 23.73 1.90 7.55
CA PRO A 289 25.09 2.02 7.09
C PRO A 289 25.70 3.38 7.46
N GLU A 290 27.01 3.41 7.65
CA GLU A 290 27.77 4.64 7.78
C GLU A 290 27.59 5.53 6.54
N PRO A 291 27.53 6.86 6.67
CA PRO A 291 27.62 7.75 5.53
C PRO A 291 29.01 7.66 4.90
N GLU A 292 29.14 7.97 3.61
CA GLU A 292 30.37 7.80 2.81
C GLU A 292 31.62 8.44 3.44
N TRP A 293 31.45 9.52 4.21
CA TRP A 293 32.52 10.24 4.87
C TRP A 293 33.01 9.58 6.17
N ARG A 294 32.27 8.62 6.73
CA ARG A 294 32.64 7.74 7.86
C ARG A 294 32.82 6.27 7.45
N GLU A 295 32.39 5.90 6.26
CA GLU A 295 32.44 4.53 5.79
C GLU A 295 33.88 4.04 5.61
N LYS A 296 34.23 2.95 6.30
CA LYS A 296 35.57 2.36 6.27
C LYS A 296 35.93 1.92 4.85
N GLY A 297 37.03 2.45 4.33
CA GLY A 297 37.52 2.12 2.99
C GLY A 297 36.94 2.98 1.87
N SER A 298 36.02 3.90 2.18
CA SER A 298 35.55 4.91 1.24
C SER A 298 36.69 5.86 0.86
N ASP A 299 36.81 6.16 -0.44
CA ASP A 299 37.74 7.19 -0.93
C ASP A 299 37.38 8.59 -0.39
N TYR A 300 36.16 8.79 0.10
CA TYR A 300 35.66 10.04 0.67
C TYR A 300 35.72 10.11 2.20
N HIS A 301 36.25 9.07 2.86
CA HIS A 301 36.37 9.04 4.31
C HIS A 301 37.20 10.23 4.84
N ILE A 302 36.75 10.89 5.91
CA ILE A 302 37.37 12.14 6.39
C ILE A 302 38.81 11.96 6.88
N GLU A 303 39.11 10.87 7.58
CA GLU A 303 40.47 10.58 8.08
C GLU A 303 41.35 9.81 7.09
N THR A 304 40.81 8.80 6.41
CA THR A 304 41.59 7.83 5.63
C THR A 304 41.40 7.94 4.11
N GLY A 305 40.39 8.70 3.66
CA GLY A 305 40.03 8.84 2.26
C GLY A 305 41.00 9.75 1.49
N LYS A 306 41.12 9.48 0.19
CA LYS A 306 41.98 10.24 -0.74
C LYS A 306 41.29 11.48 -1.30
N ASN A 307 39.95 11.56 -1.22
CA ASN A 307 39.15 12.65 -1.72
C ASN A 307 38.79 13.63 -0.59
N ASP A 308 38.97 14.92 -0.83
CA ASP A 308 38.75 15.97 0.16
C ASP A 308 37.36 16.63 0.05
N LEU A 309 36.43 16.10 -0.76
CA LEU A 309 35.10 16.67 -1.00
C LEU A 309 34.38 17.00 0.32
N TYR A 310 34.20 16.00 1.19
CA TYR A 310 33.55 16.20 2.49
C TYR A 310 34.45 16.92 3.50
N LYS A 311 35.77 16.74 3.44
CA LYS A 311 36.72 17.41 4.35
C LYS A 311 36.63 18.93 4.26
N LYS A 312 36.35 19.46 3.07
CA LYS A 312 36.18 20.90 2.82
C LYS A 312 34.94 21.51 3.48
N MET A 313 33.97 20.68 3.88
CA MET A 313 32.74 21.15 4.53
C MET A 313 32.94 21.52 6.00
N GLY A 314 34.03 21.05 6.64
CA GLY A 314 34.34 21.37 8.04
C GLY A 314 33.19 21.02 8.99
N ASP A 315 32.85 21.95 9.88
CA ASP A 315 31.81 21.76 10.91
C ASP A 315 30.41 21.48 10.33
N ALA A 316 30.15 21.90 9.08
CA ALA A 316 28.87 21.63 8.41
C ALA A 316 28.66 20.14 8.10
N LEU A 317 29.74 19.34 8.06
CA LEU A 317 29.65 17.91 7.82
C LEU A 317 29.16 17.12 9.05
N THR A 318 29.51 17.57 10.25
CA THR A 318 29.37 16.78 11.49
C THR A 318 28.48 17.42 12.53
N GLY A 319 28.10 18.69 12.38
CA GLY A 319 27.18 19.33 13.33
C GLY A 319 25.81 18.66 13.30
N ILE A 320 25.33 18.27 14.49
CA ILE A 320 24.17 17.38 14.67
C ILE A 320 22.86 17.93 14.11
N ASP A 321 22.74 19.24 13.95
CA ASP A 321 21.56 19.93 13.43
C ASP A 321 21.68 20.28 11.94
N TYR A 322 22.82 19.99 11.29
CA TYR A 322 22.98 20.17 9.84
C TYR A 322 22.39 18.98 9.07
N PRO A 323 22.02 19.18 7.78
CA PRO A 323 21.55 18.10 6.92
C PRO A 323 22.59 16.99 6.77
N ILE A 324 22.17 15.73 6.88
CA ILE A 324 23.05 14.60 6.57
C ILE A 324 23.36 14.57 5.08
N VAL A 325 24.64 14.37 4.75
CA VAL A 325 25.13 14.17 3.38
C VAL A 325 25.96 12.89 3.28
N GLY A 326 26.26 12.45 2.06
CA GLY A 326 26.98 11.19 1.83
C GLY A 326 26.16 9.96 2.18
N VAL A 327 24.83 10.05 2.00
CA VAL A 327 23.90 8.94 2.17
C VAL A 327 23.32 8.58 0.82
N SER A 328 23.34 7.29 0.49
CA SER A 328 22.70 6.79 -0.74
C SER A 328 21.18 6.75 -0.58
N TRP A 329 20.47 6.62 -1.71
CA TRP A 329 19.03 6.37 -1.69
C TRP A 329 18.67 5.08 -0.89
N ASN A 330 19.50 4.04 -0.95
CA ASN A 330 19.30 2.82 -0.15
C ASN A 330 19.48 3.10 1.36
N ASN A 331 20.50 3.87 1.73
CA ASN A 331 20.74 4.27 3.12
C ASN A 331 19.53 5.03 3.69
N ALA A 332 18.95 5.94 2.89
CA ALA A 332 17.77 6.70 3.27
C ALA A 332 16.55 5.80 3.50
N ASN A 333 16.34 4.78 2.68
CA ASN A 333 15.27 3.80 2.89
C ASN A 333 15.49 2.92 4.12
N THR A 334 16.74 2.51 4.40
CA THR A 334 17.08 1.81 5.64
C THR A 334 16.77 2.66 6.87
N TYR A 335 17.13 3.95 6.84
CA TYR A 335 16.79 4.91 7.89
C TYR A 335 15.28 5.03 8.11
N VAL A 336 14.52 5.19 7.03
CA VAL A 336 13.06 5.22 7.07
C VAL A 336 12.49 3.95 7.69
N ALA A 337 12.97 2.77 7.27
CA ALA A 337 12.50 1.48 7.78
C ALA A 337 12.78 1.35 9.30
N TRP A 338 13.99 1.71 9.73
CA TRP A 338 14.33 1.75 11.15
C TRP A 338 13.46 2.74 11.92
N LEU A 339 13.24 3.95 11.40
CA LEU A 339 12.41 4.96 12.05
C LEU A 339 10.97 4.48 12.23
N ARG A 340 10.40 3.76 11.25
CA ARG A 340 9.07 3.11 11.37
C ARG A 340 9.05 2.11 12.51
N GLU A 341 10.07 1.29 12.65
CA GLU A 341 10.17 0.30 13.73
C GLU A 341 10.27 0.96 15.11
N GLN A 342 11.08 2.01 15.24
CA GLN A 342 11.27 2.70 16.53
C GLN A 342 10.05 3.51 16.97
N THR A 343 9.27 4.02 16.02
CA THR A 343 8.17 4.96 16.29
C THR A 343 6.80 4.29 16.25
N GLY A 344 6.65 3.20 15.48
CA GLY A 344 5.36 2.64 15.10
C GLY A 344 4.60 3.46 14.06
N GLU A 345 5.16 4.57 13.58
CA GLU A 345 4.56 5.47 12.61
C GLU A 345 4.92 5.07 11.17
N GLN A 346 4.16 5.57 10.20
CA GLN A 346 4.37 5.27 8.77
C GLN A 346 5.24 6.33 8.10
N TYR A 347 6.55 6.22 8.27
CA TYR A 347 7.52 7.02 7.53
C TYR A 347 7.80 6.45 6.12
N ARG A 348 8.07 7.35 5.17
CA ARG A 348 8.58 7.04 3.82
C ARG A 348 9.33 8.24 3.25
N LEU A 349 10.08 8.03 2.17
CA LEU A 349 10.58 9.14 1.36
C LEU A 349 9.41 9.85 0.67
N PRO A 350 9.49 11.18 0.48
CA PRO A 350 8.49 11.89 -0.32
C PRO A 350 8.61 11.49 -1.79
N THR A 351 7.50 11.55 -2.52
CA THR A 351 7.55 11.53 -3.98
C THR A 351 8.13 12.85 -4.50
N GLU A 352 8.55 12.89 -5.76
CA GLU A 352 9.01 14.14 -6.38
C GLU A 352 7.89 15.21 -6.38
N SER A 353 6.65 14.79 -6.65
CA SER A 353 5.49 15.69 -6.62
C SER A 353 5.20 16.27 -5.24
N GLU A 354 5.31 15.45 -4.19
CA GLU A 354 5.15 15.92 -2.80
C GLU A 354 6.26 16.86 -2.38
N TRP A 355 7.50 16.57 -2.79
CA TRP A 355 8.64 17.42 -2.52
C TRP A 355 8.49 18.77 -3.22
N GLU A 356 8.16 18.79 -4.52
CA GLU A 356 7.99 20.04 -5.26
C GLU A 356 6.78 20.83 -4.75
N TYR A 357 5.68 20.17 -4.40
CA TYR A 357 4.51 20.81 -3.81
C TYR A 357 4.85 21.49 -2.48
N ALA A 358 5.59 20.79 -1.60
CA ALA A 358 6.04 21.35 -0.33
C ALA A 358 7.03 22.51 -0.55
N ALA A 359 8.00 22.35 -1.44
CA ALA A 359 9.01 23.35 -1.76
C ALA A 359 8.39 24.64 -2.34
N ARG A 360 7.34 24.51 -3.15
CA ARG A 360 6.61 25.66 -3.72
C ARG A 360 5.78 26.41 -2.69
N ALA A 361 5.36 25.77 -1.60
CA ALA A 361 4.55 26.37 -0.55
C ALA A 361 3.31 27.15 -1.08
N GLY A 362 2.66 26.59 -2.11
CA GLY A 362 1.49 27.19 -2.77
C GLY A 362 1.80 28.39 -3.68
N LYS A 363 3.06 28.58 -4.06
CA LYS A 363 3.50 29.63 -4.99
C LYS A 363 3.76 29.06 -6.39
N GLU A 364 3.47 29.88 -7.39
CA GLU A 364 3.87 29.63 -8.77
C GLU A 364 5.17 30.34 -9.14
N ALA A 365 5.69 31.20 -8.25
CA ALA A 365 6.96 31.91 -8.47
C ALA A 365 8.14 30.93 -8.57
N THR A 366 9.24 31.37 -9.18
CA THR A 366 10.46 30.56 -9.35
C THR A 366 11.04 30.11 -8.00
N TYR A 367 10.92 30.93 -6.95
CA TYR A 367 11.26 30.59 -5.57
C TYR A 367 10.02 30.72 -4.67
N SER A 368 9.99 30.00 -3.55
CA SER A 368 8.89 30.08 -2.58
C SER A 368 8.72 31.48 -1.95
N TRP A 369 9.75 32.33 -2.04
CA TRP A 369 9.75 33.72 -1.58
C TRP A 369 9.63 34.76 -2.72
N GLY A 370 9.42 34.35 -3.98
CA GLY A 370 9.22 35.25 -5.13
C GLY A 370 10.10 34.89 -6.33
N ASP A 371 10.20 35.79 -7.30
CA ASP A 371 10.87 35.51 -8.59
C ASP A 371 12.39 35.78 -8.59
N PHE A 372 12.93 36.27 -7.48
CA PHE A 372 14.33 36.65 -7.37
C PHE A 372 15.02 35.88 -6.24
N ILE A 373 16.25 35.42 -6.50
CA ILE A 373 17.08 34.69 -5.52
C ILE A 373 17.30 35.48 -4.22
N GLY A 374 17.36 36.82 -4.31
CA GLY A 374 17.58 37.69 -3.15
C GLY A 374 18.96 37.51 -2.51
N LYS A 375 19.08 37.88 -1.22
CA LYS A 375 20.28 37.66 -0.39
C LYS A 375 19.92 36.71 0.74
N ASN A 376 20.77 35.71 1.00
CA ASN A 376 20.61 34.72 2.06
C ASN A 376 19.41 33.77 1.94
N ASN A 377 18.82 33.60 0.75
CA ASN A 377 17.72 32.65 0.54
C ASN A 377 18.15 31.36 -0.19
N ALA A 378 19.41 31.22 -0.60
CA ALA A 378 19.84 30.11 -1.47
C ALA A 378 20.04 28.76 -0.76
N ASN A 379 20.04 28.74 0.59
CA ASN A 379 20.21 27.54 1.42
C ASN A 379 18.94 27.26 2.26
N CYS A 380 17.77 27.52 1.67
CA CYS A 380 16.47 27.36 2.32
C CYS A 380 15.90 25.97 2.16
#